data_AF-A0A850XIQ4-F1
#
_entry.id   AF-A0A850XIQ4-F1
#
_cell.length_a   1.000
_cell.length_b   1.000
_cell.length_c   1.000
_cell.angle_alpha   90.00
_cell.angle_beta   90.00
_cell.angle_gamma   90.00
#
_symmetry.space_group_name_H-M   'P 1'
#
loop_
_entity.id
_entity.type
_entity.pdbx_description
1 polymer ?
#
loop_
_entity_poly.entity_id
_entity_poly.type
_entity_poly.pdbx_seq_one_letter_code
_entity_poly.pdbx_strand_id
1 'polypeptide(L)'
;LPQVLVYDLLFGKGLRCGGRWKALVWRHRARLEAELARMKVQQKVSRNEDLLVPSASTDAPQVPRYVRVNTLKTCVDDVIDFFKRQGYSYLGKAASVEDLRALSGKKFLLDLHLPELLVFPPQTDFHDNLLYTSGHIILQDKASCLPAFLLDPPAGSHIIDACAAPGNKTSHLAAILKNKGQIFAFDVDPKRVATMNTLLTRAGVTAFRLAQQDFLTVDPGDPQYRRVTYILLDPSCSGSGMVNRAPQEEAAPSAQRLQALATFQRKVLSHALRFPALRRLVYSTCSLHQEENEDVVRSVLEESGSTFRCGTTGGRSVWGHSGGTPGSALTHISHHRLVDAFPSWPCRGLAAFPGAECCLRASPTATLTHGFFVAVLERHEDRAAAPSSSPLAAEENPQHKEGMELGAARKKRKRKKQEVA
;
A
#
# COMPACT_ATOMS: atom_id res chain seq x y z
N LEU A 1 25.78 3.34 -14.28
CA LEU A 1 26.70 4.47 -13.98
C LEU A 1 27.31 5.09 -15.25
N PRO A 2 28.02 4.36 -16.14
CA PRO A 2 28.62 4.96 -17.33
C PRO A 2 27.58 5.55 -18.30
N GLN A 3 26.45 4.87 -18.49
CA GLN A 3 25.35 5.36 -19.34
C GLN A 3 24.76 6.68 -18.85
N VAL A 4 24.60 6.85 -17.53
CA VAL A 4 24.10 8.12 -16.93
C VAL A 4 25.09 9.25 -17.16
N LEU A 5 26.40 8.99 -17.06
CA LEU A 5 27.43 9.99 -17.35
C LEU A 5 27.47 10.37 -18.83
N VAL A 6 27.30 9.40 -19.73
CA VAL A 6 27.18 9.68 -21.17
C VAL A 6 25.92 10.50 -21.46
N TYR A 7 24.80 10.18 -20.80
CA TYR A 7 23.57 10.97 -20.90
C TYR A 7 23.78 12.40 -20.39
N ASP A 8 24.36 12.58 -19.21
CA ASP A 8 24.64 13.91 -18.63
C ASP A 8 25.60 14.74 -19.51
N LEU A 9 26.53 14.08 -20.19
CA LEU A 9 27.45 14.70 -21.14
C LEU A 9 26.74 15.15 -22.43
N LEU A 10 25.91 14.29 -23.01
CA LEU A 10 25.33 14.49 -24.34
C LEU A 10 23.99 15.25 -24.33
N PHE A 11 23.21 15.10 -23.27
CA PHE A 11 21.83 15.59 -23.16
C PHE A 11 21.56 16.36 -21.86
N GLY A 12 22.40 16.22 -20.84
CA GLY A 12 22.24 16.88 -19.54
C GLY A 12 22.90 18.27 -19.45
N LYS A 13 22.87 18.86 -18.25
CA LYS A 13 23.52 20.15 -17.92
C LYS A 13 25.03 20.00 -17.61
N GLY A 14 25.68 18.94 -18.11
CA GLY A 14 27.08 18.62 -17.86
C GLY A 14 27.32 17.58 -16.74
N LEU A 15 28.56 17.06 -16.68
CA LEU A 15 28.97 15.98 -15.78
C LEU A 15 29.11 16.46 -14.32
N ARG A 16 28.11 16.14 -13.48
CA ARG A 16 28.06 16.54 -12.07
C ARG A 16 28.80 15.61 -11.09
N CYS A 17 29.27 14.45 -11.53
CA CYS A 17 29.91 13.44 -10.67
C CYS A 17 31.44 13.36 -10.89
N GLY A 18 32.22 13.10 -9.84
CA GLY A 18 33.69 12.91 -9.88
C GLY A 18 34.16 11.45 -10.04
N GLY A 19 35.45 11.25 -10.34
CA GLY A 19 36.10 9.93 -10.34
C GLY A 19 36.52 9.39 -11.72
N ARG A 20 37.06 8.16 -11.74
CA ARG A 20 37.68 7.52 -12.93
C ARG A 20 36.77 7.47 -14.17
N TRP A 21 35.47 7.31 -13.96
CA TRP A 21 34.49 7.26 -15.05
C TRP A 21 34.24 8.62 -15.70
N LYS A 22 34.31 9.71 -14.92
CA LYS A 22 34.24 11.08 -15.46
C LYS A 22 35.41 11.32 -16.41
N ALA A 23 36.63 10.99 -15.96
CA ALA A 23 37.84 11.14 -16.77
C ALA A 23 37.77 10.33 -18.08
N LEU A 24 37.26 9.09 -18.01
CA LEU A 24 37.07 8.23 -19.18
C LEU A 24 36.04 8.82 -20.17
N VAL A 25 34.86 9.20 -19.68
CA VAL A 25 33.78 9.76 -20.52
C VAL A 25 34.21 11.10 -21.13
N TRP A 26 34.92 11.93 -20.36
CA TRP A 26 35.46 13.20 -20.84
C TRP A 26 36.54 13.03 -21.90
N ARG A 27 37.45 12.06 -21.73
CA ARG A 27 38.48 11.71 -22.72
C ARG A 27 37.87 11.33 -24.08
N HIS A 28 36.70 10.70 -24.08
CA HIS A 28 36.00 10.27 -25.29
C HIS A 28 34.87 11.21 -25.73
N ARG A 29 34.75 12.40 -25.14
CA ARG A 29 33.68 13.35 -25.40
C ARG A 29 33.48 13.64 -26.90
N ALA A 30 34.54 14.04 -27.60
CA ALA A 30 34.45 14.40 -29.02
C ALA A 30 33.94 13.23 -29.88
N ARG A 31 34.33 12.00 -29.55
CA ARG A 31 33.85 10.80 -30.25
C ARG A 31 32.37 10.54 -29.97
N LEU A 32 31.93 10.70 -28.71
CA LEU A 32 30.53 10.53 -28.32
C LEU A 32 29.62 11.58 -28.98
N GLU A 33 30.05 12.85 -29.01
CA GLU A 33 29.34 13.93 -29.70
C GLU A 33 29.29 13.69 -31.22
N ALA A 34 30.37 13.19 -31.83
CA ALA A 34 30.41 12.86 -33.25
C ALA A 34 29.48 11.69 -33.60
N GLU A 35 29.40 10.64 -32.77
CA GLU A 35 28.44 9.55 -32.97
C GLU A 35 27.00 10.03 -32.84
N LEU A 36 26.69 10.91 -31.87
CA LEU A 36 25.36 11.52 -31.77
C LEU A 36 25.01 12.34 -33.02
N ALA A 37 25.95 13.13 -33.54
CA ALA A 37 25.77 13.88 -34.78
C ALA A 37 25.58 12.96 -35.99
N ARG A 38 26.31 11.85 -36.08
CA ARG A 38 26.11 10.82 -37.12
C ARG A 38 24.73 10.21 -37.06
N MET A 39 24.24 9.87 -35.85
CA MET A 39 22.89 9.35 -35.65
C MET A 39 21.83 10.34 -36.14
N LYS A 40 22.00 11.64 -35.86
CA LYS A 40 21.10 12.71 -36.34
C LYS A 40 21.05 12.78 -37.86
N VAL A 41 22.21 12.73 -38.51
CA VAL A 41 22.31 12.74 -39.97
C VAL A 41 21.67 11.49 -40.57
N GLN A 42 21.93 10.31 -40.01
CA GLN A 42 21.36 9.04 -40.46
C GLN A 42 19.82 9.04 -40.35
N GLN A 43 19.28 9.60 -39.28
CA GLN A 43 17.82 9.69 -39.07
C GLN A 43 17.20 10.95 -39.69
N LYS A 44 17.99 11.81 -40.34
CA LYS A 44 17.57 13.09 -40.96
C LYS A 44 16.88 14.04 -39.98
N VAL A 45 17.37 14.11 -38.74
CA VAL A 45 16.83 14.97 -37.68
C VAL A 45 17.84 16.02 -37.23
N SER A 46 17.36 17.17 -36.76
CA SER A 46 18.23 18.28 -36.31
C SER A 46 18.30 18.37 -34.78
N ARG A 47 17.21 18.04 -34.08
CA ARG A 47 17.13 18.11 -32.61
C ARG A 47 17.45 16.74 -31.99
N ASN A 48 17.89 16.76 -30.73
CA ASN A 48 18.15 15.51 -29.99
C ASN A 48 16.83 14.76 -29.72
N GLU A 49 15.77 15.51 -29.44
CA GLU A 49 14.43 14.97 -29.15
C GLU A 49 13.86 14.15 -30.32
N ASP A 50 14.23 14.50 -31.55
CA ASP A 50 13.77 13.85 -32.76
C ASP A 50 14.49 12.50 -33.04
N LEU A 51 15.61 12.22 -32.34
CA LEU A 51 16.27 10.91 -32.36
C LEU A 51 15.53 9.86 -31.55
N LEU A 52 14.61 10.31 -30.69
CA LEU A 52 13.72 9.40 -30.01
C LEU A 52 12.86 8.78 -31.10
N VAL A 53 12.92 7.44 -31.23
CA VAL A 53 11.84 6.70 -31.91
C VAL A 53 10.55 7.29 -31.37
N PRO A 54 9.55 7.65 -32.20
CA PRO A 54 8.23 7.97 -31.69
C PRO A 54 7.84 6.79 -30.83
N SER A 55 8.02 6.91 -29.52
CA SER A 55 7.58 5.94 -28.55
C SER A 55 6.14 5.74 -28.92
N ALA A 56 5.77 4.50 -29.23
CA ALA A 56 4.41 4.15 -29.57
C ALA A 56 3.49 4.97 -28.66
N SER A 57 2.77 5.90 -29.28
CA SER A 57 1.83 6.86 -28.68
C SER A 57 2.42 8.05 -27.88
N THR A 58 2.18 9.27 -28.37
CA THR A 58 1.90 10.50 -27.57
C THR A 58 0.62 10.37 -26.73
N ASP A 59 0.02 9.17 -26.72
CA ASP A 59 -1.25 8.76 -26.12
C ASP A 59 -1.03 7.83 -24.90
N ALA A 60 0.22 7.68 -24.42
CA ALA A 60 0.50 6.94 -23.20
C ALA A 60 -0.21 7.63 -22.02
N PRO A 61 -1.09 6.93 -21.28
CA PRO A 61 -1.91 7.55 -20.24
C PRO A 61 -1.01 8.16 -19.16
N GLN A 62 -0.99 9.49 -19.10
CA GLN A 62 -0.18 10.21 -18.12
C GLN A 62 -0.85 10.13 -16.74
N VAL A 63 -0.28 9.27 -15.89
CA VAL A 63 -0.71 9.14 -14.49
C VAL A 63 -0.38 10.42 -13.72
N PRO A 64 -1.33 10.98 -12.94
CA PRO A 64 -1.07 12.12 -12.07
C PRO A 64 0.07 11.89 -11.07
N ARG A 65 0.67 12.97 -10.58
CA ARG A 65 1.66 12.89 -9.51
C ARG A 65 0.95 12.80 -8.17
N TYR A 66 0.94 11.60 -7.60
CA TYR A 66 0.44 11.35 -6.25
C TYR A 66 1.51 11.64 -5.19
N VAL A 67 1.10 12.36 -4.15
CA VAL A 67 1.94 12.78 -3.03
C VAL A 67 1.23 12.44 -1.73
N ARG A 68 1.70 11.41 -1.04
CA ARG A 68 1.17 11.03 0.26
C ARG A 68 1.75 11.93 1.35
N VAL A 69 0.88 12.53 2.15
CA VAL A 69 1.26 13.31 3.33
C VAL A 69 1.72 12.34 4.43
N ASN A 70 2.87 12.64 5.03
CA ASN A 70 3.38 11.86 6.15
C ASN A 70 2.83 12.38 7.48
N THR A 71 1.75 11.76 7.94
CA THR A 71 1.05 12.13 9.18
C THR A 71 1.85 11.92 10.47
N LEU A 72 3.04 11.31 10.39
CA LEU A 72 3.98 11.25 11.52
C LEU A 72 4.69 12.58 11.77
N LYS A 73 4.77 13.46 10.75
CA LYS A 73 5.58 14.70 10.82
C LYS A 73 4.79 15.97 10.57
N THR A 74 3.65 15.89 9.90
CA THR A 74 2.82 17.05 9.53
C THR A 74 1.37 16.61 9.34
N CYS A 75 0.47 17.53 9.00
CA CYS A 75 -0.91 17.25 8.60
C CYS A 75 -1.16 17.74 7.16
N VAL A 76 -2.28 17.31 6.56
CA VAL A 76 -2.66 17.69 5.19
C VAL A 76 -2.79 19.21 5.04
N ASP A 77 -3.38 19.89 6.02
CA ASP A 77 -3.60 21.34 5.97
C ASP A 77 -2.29 22.13 5.89
N ASP A 78 -1.29 21.75 6.68
CA ASP A 78 0.04 22.38 6.65
C ASP A 78 0.72 22.22 5.29
N VAL A 79 0.61 21.03 4.69
CA VAL A 79 1.17 20.75 3.36
C VAL A 79 0.43 21.55 2.28
N ILE A 80 -0.90 21.62 2.35
CA ILE A 80 -1.71 22.45 1.44
C ILE A 80 -1.27 23.91 1.53
N ASP A 81 -1.14 24.46 2.74
CA ASP A 81 -0.74 25.84 2.95
C ASP A 81 0.70 26.11 2.49
N PHE A 82 1.61 25.15 2.65
CA PHE A 82 2.95 25.23 2.11
C PHE A 82 2.93 25.37 0.58
N PHE A 83 2.18 24.52 -0.13
CA PHE A 83 2.08 24.59 -1.59
C PHE A 83 1.37 25.87 -2.06
N LYS A 84 0.34 26.34 -1.34
CA LYS A 84 -0.28 27.65 -1.61
C LYS A 84 0.72 28.80 -1.57
N ARG A 85 1.61 28.81 -0.56
CA ARG A 85 2.71 29.80 -0.46
C ARG A 85 3.73 29.69 -1.61
N GLN A 86 3.86 28.53 -2.26
CA GLN A 86 4.68 28.33 -3.46
C GLN A 86 3.96 28.69 -4.78
N GLY A 87 2.76 29.27 -4.68
CA GLY A 87 1.94 29.69 -5.82
C GLY A 87 1.12 28.56 -6.44
N TYR A 88 0.89 27.46 -5.73
CA TYR A 88 -0.10 26.46 -6.14
C TYR A 88 -1.52 26.87 -5.72
N SER A 89 -2.51 26.52 -6.54
CA SER A 89 -3.93 26.70 -6.26
C SER A 89 -4.55 25.38 -5.84
N TYR A 90 -5.03 25.31 -4.59
CA TYR A 90 -5.75 24.16 -4.07
C TYR A 90 -7.22 24.22 -4.50
N LEU A 91 -7.74 23.17 -5.16
CA LEU A 91 -9.13 23.15 -5.65
C LEU A 91 -10.08 22.36 -4.74
N GLY A 92 -9.64 21.93 -3.55
CA GLY A 92 -10.44 21.09 -2.66
C GLY A 92 -10.23 19.59 -2.88
N LYS A 93 -11.21 18.80 -2.45
CA LYS A 93 -11.23 17.34 -2.65
C LYS A 93 -11.86 17.01 -3.99
N ALA A 94 -11.23 16.10 -4.75
CA ALA A 94 -11.77 15.60 -6.00
C ALA A 94 -13.13 14.92 -5.76
N ALA A 95 -14.10 15.22 -6.63
CA ALA A 95 -15.41 14.59 -6.66
C ALA A 95 -15.48 13.44 -7.66
N SER A 96 -14.65 13.47 -8.71
CA SER A 96 -14.56 12.39 -9.69
C SER A 96 -13.15 12.21 -10.26
N VAL A 97 -12.97 11.18 -11.09
CA VAL A 97 -11.71 10.90 -11.79
C VAL A 97 -11.44 11.96 -12.86
N GLU A 98 -12.47 12.58 -13.41
CA GLU A 98 -12.39 13.65 -14.41
C GLU A 98 -11.72 14.91 -13.85
N ASP A 99 -11.95 15.24 -12.56
CA ASP A 99 -11.24 16.32 -11.87
C ASP A 99 -9.73 16.11 -11.89
N LEU A 100 -9.30 14.85 -11.73
CA LEU A 100 -7.89 14.47 -11.76
C LEU A 100 -7.31 14.57 -13.19
N ARG A 101 -8.11 14.27 -14.24
CA ARG A 101 -7.68 14.41 -15.64
C ARG A 101 -7.56 15.87 -16.06
N ALA A 102 -8.42 16.74 -15.52
CA ALA A 102 -8.42 18.17 -15.82
C ALA A 102 -7.28 18.95 -15.14
N LEU A 103 -6.55 18.31 -14.21
CA LEU A 103 -5.44 18.93 -13.51
C LEU A 103 -4.33 19.38 -14.46
N SER A 104 -4.01 20.66 -14.40
CA SER A 104 -2.97 21.29 -15.20
C SER A 104 -2.36 22.50 -14.47
N GLY A 105 -1.16 22.88 -14.90
CA GLY A 105 -0.45 24.04 -14.35
C GLY A 105 -0.10 23.89 -12.86
N LYS A 106 -0.23 24.96 -12.08
CA LYS A 106 0.00 24.95 -10.63
C LYS A 106 -1.28 24.71 -9.83
N LYS A 107 -2.10 23.73 -10.23
CA LYS A 107 -3.31 23.33 -9.49
C LYS A 107 -3.10 21.99 -8.83
N PHE A 108 -3.75 21.74 -7.70
CA PHE A 108 -3.70 20.44 -7.02
C PHE A 108 -4.96 20.21 -6.18
N LEU A 109 -5.23 18.94 -5.88
CA LEU A 109 -6.44 18.47 -5.21
C LEU A 109 -6.07 17.51 -4.08
N LEU A 110 -7.03 17.27 -3.19
CA LEU A 110 -7.04 16.07 -2.36
C LEU A 110 -7.71 14.92 -3.13
N ASP A 111 -7.18 13.71 -2.97
CA ASP A 111 -7.70 12.52 -3.65
C ASP A 111 -9.16 12.20 -3.27
N LEU A 112 -9.88 11.59 -4.21
CA LEU A 112 -11.26 11.16 -4.04
C LEU A 112 -11.43 10.15 -2.89
N HIS A 113 -10.48 9.22 -2.78
CA HIS A 113 -10.59 8.00 -2.00
C HIS A 113 -9.76 8.05 -0.73
N LEU A 114 -8.52 8.53 -0.82
CA LEU A 114 -7.54 8.47 0.27
C LEU A 114 -7.38 9.84 0.95
N PRO A 115 -7.58 9.94 2.28
CA PRO A 115 -7.68 11.22 2.98
C PRO A 115 -6.35 11.98 3.06
N GLU A 116 -5.22 11.28 2.98
CA GLU A 116 -3.87 11.88 3.14
C GLU A 116 -3.10 11.92 1.81
N LEU A 117 -3.80 11.87 0.68
CA LEU A 117 -3.18 11.79 -0.64
C LEU A 117 -3.51 13.03 -1.48
N LEU A 118 -2.49 13.82 -1.79
CA LEU A 118 -2.60 14.95 -2.70
C LEU A 118 -2.30 14.53 -4.14
N VAL A 119 -2.99 15.16 -5.08
CA VAL A 119 -2.89 14.87 -6.52
C VAL A 119 -2.46 16.12 -7.26
N PHE A 120 -1.37 15.99 -8.02
CA PHE A 120 -0.78 17.05 -8.84
C PHE A 120 -0.79 16.63 -10.31
N PRO A 121 -0.71 17.59 -11.25
CA PRO A 121 -0.58 17.29 -12.67
C PRO A 121 0.58 16.34 -12.96
N PRO A 122 0.49 15.53 -14.03
CA PRO A 122 1.58 14.67 -14.46
C PRO A 122 2.90 15.45 -14.60
N GLN A 123 4.02 14.74 -14.47
CA GLN A 123 5.38 15.29 -14.59
C GLN A 123 5.79 16.35 -13.55
N THR A 124 4.92 16.70 -12.59
CA THR A 124 5.33 17.53 -11.45
C THR A 124 6.42 16.81 -10.65
N ASP A 125 7.55 17.48 -10.45
CA ASP A 125 8.71 16.96 -9.73
C ASP A 125 8.85 17.63 -8.36
N PHE A 126 9.02 16.80 -7.34
CA PHE A 126 9.20 17.22 -5.95
C PHE A 126 10.43 16.59 -5.30
N HIS A 127 11.33 15.94 -6.05
CA HIS A 127 12.51 15.30 -5.45
C HIS A 127 13.45 16.29 -4.75
N ASP A 128 13.49 17.54 -5.20
CA ASP A 128 14.26 18.62 -4.56
C ASP A 128 13.41 19.48 -3.61
N ASN A 129 12.11 19.20 -3.48
CA ASN A 129 11.21 19.98 -2.62
C ASN A 129 11.57 19.78 -1.14
N LEU A 130 11.56 20.87 -0.37
CA LEU A 130 11.87 20.84 1.07
C LEU A 130 11.02 19.83 1.83
N LEU A 131 9.71 19.73 1.55
CA LEU A 131 8.84 18.77 2.23
C LEU A 131 9.23 17.32 1.91
N TYR A 132 9.73 17.04 0.71
CA TYR A 132 10.16 15.70 0.33
C TYR A 132 11.51 15.34 0.96
N THR A 133 12.49 16.24 0.89
CA THR A 133 13.84 16.01 1.44
C THR A 133 13.82 15.92 2.96
N SER A 134 12.90 16.63 3.61
CA SER A 134 12.66 16.52 5.06
C SER A 134 11.66 15.43 5.45
N GLY A 135 11.07 14.68 4.50
CA GLY A 135 10.19 13.54 4.78
C GLY A 135 8.77 13.87 5.25
N HIS A 136 8.30 15.10 5.07
CA HIS A 136 6.90 15.50 5.31
C HIS A 136 5.94 14.98 4.23
N ILE A 137 6.46 14.74 3.01
CA ILE A 137 5.72 14.11 1.92
C ILE A 137 6.48 12.92 1.34
N ILE A 138 5.76 11.96 0.80
CA ILE A 138 6.29 10.76 0.16
C ILE A 138 5.63 10.62 -1.22
N LEU A 139 6.46 10.50 -2.26
CA LEU A 139 5.99 10.29 -3.63
C LEU A 139 5.59 8.82 -3.79
N GLN A 140 4.30 8.55 -3.83
CA GLN A 140 3.76 7.19 -3.85
C GLN A 140 2.48 7.18 -4.68
N ASP A 141 2.45 6.31 -5.69
CA ASP A 141 1.25 6.08 -6.49
C ASP A 141 0.03 5.70 -5.62
N LYS A 142 -1.15 6.14 -6.04
CA LYS A 142 -2.40 5.90 -5.32
C LYS A 142 -2.70 4.41 -5.13
N ALA A 143 -2.47 3.57 -6.13
CA ALA A 143 -2.71 2.13 -5.99
C ALA A 143 -1.72 1.50 -5.00
N SER A 144 -0.47 1.97 -4.99
CA SER A 144 0.54 1.57 -3.98
C SER A 144 0.19 1.97 -2.55
N CYS A 145 -0.74 2.90 -2.35
CA CYS A 145 -1.24 3.26 -1.02
C CYS A 145 -2.33 2.31 -0.51
N LEU A 146 -3.04 1.61 -1.42
CA LEU A 146 -4.17 0.73 -1.06
C LEU A 146 -3.79 -0.39 -0.08
N PRO A 147 -2.66 -1.12 -0.21
CA PRO A 147 -2.41 -2.26 0.66
C PRO A 147 -2.35 -1.90 2.14
N ALA A 148 -1.63 -0.83 2.49
CA ALA A 148 -1.54 -0.36 3.88
C ALA A 148 -2.88 0.23 4.36
N PHE A 149 -3.57 0.99 3.49
CA PHE A 149 -4.89 1.55 3.80
C PHE A 149 -5.94 0.47 4.08
N LEU A 150 -5.97 -0.61 3.29
CA LEU A 150 -6.94 -1.70 3.45
C LEU A 150 -6.57 -2.68 4.57
N LEU A 151 -5.29 -2.78 4.92
CA LEU A 151 -4.87 -3.55 6.09
C LEU A 151 -5.42 -2.91 7.37
N ASP A 152 -5.46 -1.58 7.42
CA ASP A 152 -6.00 -0.74 8.52
C ASP A 152 -5.72 -1.29 9.93
N PRO A 153 -4.44 -1.49 10.29
CA PRO A 153 -4.05 -2.02 11.58
C PRO A 153 -4.30 -0.99 12.70
N PRO A 154 -4.91 -1.37 13.83
CA PRO A 154 -5.07 -0.47 14.96
C PRO A 154 -3.71 -0.13 15.58
N ALA A 155 -3.58 1.10 16.08
CA ALA A 155 -2.38 1.54 16.79
C ALA A 155 -2.04 0.59 17.95
N GLY A 156 -0.77 0.19 18.05
CA GLY A 156 -0.27 -0.76 19.05
C GLY A 156 -0.24 -2.22 18.57
N SER A 157 -0.75 -2.54 17.38
CA SER A 157 -0.67 -3.88 16.80
C SER A 157 0.75 -4.24 16.33
N HIS A 158 0.97 -5.54 16.14
CA HIS A 158 2.21 -6.06 15.57
C HIS A 158 1.95 -6.52 14.14
N ILE A 159 2.82 -6.08 13.22
CA ILE A 159 2.63 -6.24 11.78
C ILE A 159 3.89 -6.84 11.18
N ILE A 160 3.73 -7.72 10.19
CA ILE A 160 4.80 -8.08 9.28
C ILE A 160 4.60 -7.38 7.94
N ASP A 161 5.67 -6.77 7.42
CA ASP A 161 5.81 -6.39 6.02
C ASP A 161 6.80 -7.38 5.37
N ALA A 162 6.27 -8.34 4.62
CA ALA A 162 7.00 -9.54 4.20
C ALA A 162 8.01 -9.30 3.06
N CYS A 163 7.79 -8.26 2.25
CA CYS A 163 8.63 -7.88 1.11
C CYS A 163 8.72 -6.35 1.07
N ALA A 164 9.39 -5.81 2.08
CA ALA A 164 9.13 -4.46 2.55
C ALA A 164 9.88 -3.36 1.77
N ALA A 165 11.05 -3.66 1.23
CA ALA A 165 11.87 -2.62 0.62
C ALA A 165 11.25 -2.16 -0.70
N PRO A 166 11.38 -0.88 -1.13
CA PRO A 166 12.16 0.19 -0.52
C PRO A 166 11.45 0.95 0.62
N GLY A 167 10.36 0.43 1.21
CA GLY A 167 9.78 0.98 2.44
C GLY A 167 8.62 1.96 2.28
N ASN A 168 8.12 2.19 1.06
CA ASN A 168 6.97 3.09 0.84
C ASN A 168 5.73 2.62 1.59
N LYS A 169 5.40 1.31 1.50
CA LYS A 169 4.26 0.71 2.20
C LYS A 169 4.51 0.61 3.71
N THR A 170 5.72 0.24 4.12
CA THR A 170 6.12 0.21 5.53
C THR A 170 6.00 1.57 6.22
N SER A 171 6.42 2.65 5.56
CA SER A 171 6.26 4.01 6.09
C SER A 171 4.78 4.43 6.20
N HIS A 172 3.92 3.92 5.31
CA HIS A 172 2.49 4.14 5.38
C HIS A 172 1.87 3.37 6.56
N LEU A 173 2.26 2.11 6.77
CA LEU A 173 1.86 1.34 7.95
C LEU A 173 2.26 2.04 9.25
N ALA A 174 3.49 2.57 9.32
CA ALA A 174 3.96 3.31 10.49
C ALA A 174 3.11 4.55 10.79
N ALA A 175 2.69 5.26 9.74
CA ALA A 175 1.79 6.42 9.85
C ALA A 175 0.41 6.02 10.38
N ILE A 176 -0.19 4.94 9.85
CA ILE A 176 -1.48 4.40 10.33
C ILE A 176 -1.38 3.98 11.80
N LEU A 177 -0.30 3.30 12.18
CA LEU A 177 0.00 2.91 13.55
C LEU A 177 0.33 4.08 14.48
N LYS A 178 0.57 5.28 13.95
CA LYS A 178 1.05 6.46 14.70
C LYS A 178 2.32 6.14 15.49
N ASN A 179 3.24 5.37 14.89
CA ASN A 179 4.46 4.85 15.54
C ASN A 179 4.20 4.04 16.84
N LYS A 180 2.99 3.50 17.05
CA LYS A 180 2.66 2.64 18.19
C LYS A 180 2.51 1.19 17.75
N GLY A 181 3.23 0.28 18.39
CA GLY A 181 3.24 -1.14 18.06
C GLY A 181 4.61 -1.58 17.56
N GLN A 182 4.64 -2.57 16.66
CA GLN A 182 5.88 -3.08 16.09
C GLN A 182 5.66 -3.52 14.64
N ILE A 183 6.47 -3.00 13.74
CA ILE A 183 6.56 -3.49 12.36
C ILE A 183 7.80 -4.38 12.24
N PHE A 184 7.65 -5.59 11.72
CA PHE A 184 8.74 -6.48 11.33
C PHE A 184 8.83 -6.46 9.80
N ALA A 185 9.91 -5.91 9.27
CA ALA A 185 10.09 -5.71 7.84
C ALA A 185 11.20 -6.62 7.32
N PHE A 186 10.90 -7.37 6.26
CA PHE A 186 11.82 -8.31 5.63
C PHE A 186 12.04 -7.96 4.16
N ASP A 187 13.29 -8.03 3.69
CA ASP A 187 13.63 -8.01 2.27
C ASP A 187 14.99 -8.69 2.07
N VAL A 188 15.22 -9.28 0.90
CA VAL A 188 16.46 -10.01 0.59
C VAL A 188 17.54 -9.12 -0.01
N ASP A 189 17.18 -8.01 -0.66
CA ASP A 189 18.13 -7.17 -1.40
C ASP A 189 18.79 -6.13 -0.47
N PRO A 190 20.11 -6.22 -0.23
CA PRO A 190 20.80 -5.30 0.69
C PRO A 190 20.77 -3.83 0.24
N LYS A 191 20.73 -3.56 -1.07
CA LYS A 191 20.65 -2.18 -1.60
C LYS A 191 19.25 -1.60 -1.37
N ARG A 192 18.20 -2.41 -1.59
CA ARG A 192 16.82 -1.97 -1.30
C ARG A 192 16.60 -1.78 0.20
N VAL A 193 17.16 -2.66 1.03
CA VAL A 193 17.16 -2.52 2.51
C VAL A 193 17.85 -1.23 2.95
N ALA A 194 19.01 -0.88 2.38
CA ALA A 194 19.69 0.39 2.68
C ALA A 194 18.85 1.62 2.27
N THR A 195 18.20 1.54 1.11
CA THR A 195 17.27 2.57 0.61
C THR A 195 16.07 2.72 1.56
N MET A 196 15.50 1.60 1.99
CA MET A 196 14.41 1.55 2.96
C MET A 196 14.81 2.17 4.28
N ASN A 197 15.98 1.85 4.83
CA ASN A 197 16.44 2.43 6.09
C ASN A 197 16.55 3.96 5.99
N THR A 198 17.07 4.46 4.87
CA THR A 198 17.15 5.92 4.60
C THR A 198 15.75 6.54 4.54
N LEU A 199 14.82 5.92 3.83
CA LEU A 199 13.44 6.40 3.70
C LEU A 199 12.72 6.43 5.05
N LEU A 200 12.78 5.34 5.82
CA LEU A 200 12.12 5.22 7.12
C LEU A 200 12.68 6.21 8.13
N THR A 201 14.00 6.38 8.17
CA THR A 201 14.67 7.38 9.02
C THR A 201 14.21 8.79 8.66
N ARG A 202 14.22 9.15 7.37
CA ARG A 202 13.76 10.46 6.89
C ARG A 202 12.27 10.70 7.21
N ALA A 203 11.45 9.67 7.07
CA ALA A 203 10.01 9.71 7.37
C ALA A 203 9.70 9.73 8.88
N GLY A 204 10.69 9.60 9.76
CA GLY A 204 10.48 9.63 11.22
C GLY A 204 9.80 8.37 11.75
N VAL A 205 10.00 7.22 11.10
CA VAL A 205 9.47 5.94 11.56
C VAL A 205 10.37 5.40 12.67
N THR A 206 9.79 5.08 13.83
CA THR A 206 10.55 4.65 15.01
C THR A 206 10.24 3.22 15.45
N ALA A 207 9.05 2.71 15.14
CA ALA A 207 8.56 1.43 15.63
C ALA A 207 8.72 0.28 14.61
N PHE A 208 9.93 0.07 14.09
CA PHE A 208 10.22 -0.99 13.12
C PHE A 208 11.47 -1.81 13.45
N ARG A 209 11.49 -3.07 13.02
CA ARG A 209 12.65 -3.96 13.00
C ARG A 209 12.85 -4.40 11.57
N LEU A 210 13.99 -4.05 11.00
CA LEU A 210 14.35 -4.38 9.62
C LEU A 210 15.33 -5.56 9.64
N ALA A 211 15.00 -6.61 8.91
CA ALA A 211 15.85 -7.79 8.75
C ALA A 211 16.11 -8.03 7.26
N GLN A 212 17.39 -8.13 6.88
CA GLN A 212 17.78 -8.60 5.56
C GLN A 212 17.69 -10.13 5.56
N GLN A 213 16.51 -10.66 5.26
CA GLN A 213 16.20 -12.08 5.38
C GLN A 213 15.13 -12.47 4.36
N ASP A 214 15.20 -13.69 3.83
CA ASP A 214 14.11 -14.28 3.06
C ASP A 214 12.93 -14.59 3.98
N PHE A 215 11.78 -13.98 3.70
CA PHE A 215 10.57 -14.18 4.50
C PHE A 215 10.14 -15.65 4.59
N LEU A 216 10.40 -16.47 3.57
CA LEU A 216 10.10 -17.91 3.62
C LEU A 216 10.89 -18.67 4.70
N THR A 217 11.99 -18.08 5.20
CA THR A 217 12.82 -18.66 6.27
C THR A 217 12.42 -18.18 7.67
N VAL A 218 11.49 -17.22 7.77
CA VAL A 218 10.98 -16.73 9.05
C VAL A 218 10.08 -17.81 9.64
N ASP A 219 10.35 -18.25 10.86
CA ASP A 219 9.49 -19.24 11.52
C ASP A 219 8.22 -18.58 12.07
N PRO A 220 7.01 -18.94 11.60
CA PRO A 220 5.75 -18.42 12.15
C PRO A 220 5.54 -18.78 13.62
N GLY A 221 6.21 -19.83 14.13
CA GLY A 221 6.16 -20.27 15.52
C GLY A 221 7.11 -19.53 16.47
N ASP A 222 8.00 -18.66 15.95
CA ASP A 222 8.95 -17.92 16.78
C ASP A 222 8.20 -17.02 17.79
N PRO A 223 8.51 -17.09 19.10
CA PRO A 223 7.89 -16.26 20.13
C PRO A 223 7.90 -14.76 19.85
N GLN A 224 8.84 -14.25 19.05
CA GLN A 224 8.88 -12.83 18.69
C GLN A 224 7.70 -12.40 17.81
N TYR A 225 7.14 -13.31 17.00
CA TYR A 225 6.03 -13.05 16.09
C TYR A 225 4.67 -13.48 16.64
N ARG A 226 4.60 -14.05 17.85
CA ARG A 226 3.35 -14.57 18.47
C ARG A 226 2.20 -13.56 18.53
N ARG A 227 2.50 -12.27 18.49
CA ARG A 227 1.52 -11.16 18.58
C ARG A 227 1.15 -10.56 17.21
N VAL A 228 1.77 -11.05 16.12
CA VAL A 228 1.53 -10.54 14.77
C VAL A 228 0.11 -10.89 14.36
N THR A 229 -0.69 -9.85 14.17
CA THR A 229 -2.13 -9.96 13.84
C THR A 229 -2.43 -9.46 12.43
N TYR A 230 -1.49 -8.75 11.81
CA TYR A 230 -1.63 -8.16 10.48
C TYR A 230 -0.39 -8.46 9.64
N ILE A 231 -0.58 -8.78 8.37
CA ILE A 231 0.53 -8.98 7.42
C ILE A 231 0.25 -8.21 6.14
N LEU A 232 1.23 -7.44 5.69
CA LEU A 232 1.28 -6.88 4.34
C LEU A 232 2.25 -7.72 3.51
N LEU A 233 1.76 -8.21 2.37
CA LEU A 233 2.52 -9.04 1.44
C LEU A 233 2.48 -8.42 0.04
N ASP A 234 3.55 -7.72 -0.32
CA ASP A 234 3.76 -7.07 -1.63
C ASP A 234 5.01 -7.65 -2.32
N PRO A 235 4.95 -8.91 -2.80
CA PRO A 235 6.10 -9.61 -3.33
C PRO A 235 6.57 -9.04 -4.67
N SER A 236 7.79 -9.40 -5.06
CA SER A 236 8.30 -9.16 -6.40
C SER A 236 7.33 -9.68 -7.46
N CYS A 237 7.04 -8.81 -8.44
CA CYS A 237 6.08 -9.03 -9.51
C CYS A 237 6.74 -8.80 -10.88
N SER A 238 6.05 -9.13 -11.98
CA SER A 238 6.52 -8.80 -13.35
C SER A 238 6.73 -7.30 -13.58
N GLY A 239 6.09 -6.47 -12.77
CA GLY A 239 6.03 -5.03 -12.90
C GLY A 239 5.01 -4.56 -13.95
N SER A 240 4.28 -5.49 -14.59
CA SER A 240 3.50 -5.30 -15.84
C SER A 240 2.53 -4.10 -15.83
N GLY A 241 2.13 -3.59 -14.66
CA GLY A 241 1.26 -2.43 -14.49
C GLY A 241 1.96 -1.06 -14.40
N MET A 242 3.29 -0.98 -14.28
CA MET A 242 4.00 0.30 -14.18
C MET A 242 4.06 1.03 -15.52
N VAL A 243 3.72 2.32 -15.54
CA VAL A 243 3.58 3.15 -16.77
C VAL A 243 4.90 3.79 -17.22
N ASN A 244 5.85 4.01 -16.30
CA ASN A 244 7.16 4.60 -16.58
C ASN A 244 8.28 3.63 -16.21
N ARG A 245 8.23 2.42 -16.79
CA ARG A 245 9.30 1.44 -16.55
C ARG A 245 10.63 1.93 -17.10
N ALA A 246 11.72 1.51 -16.46
CA ALA A 246 13.02 1.67 -17.10
C ALA A 246 13.00 0.90 -18.44
N PRO A 247 13.71 1.37 -19.48
CA PRO A 247 13.73 0.70 -20.80
C PRO A 247 14.14 -0.78 -20.74
N GLN A 248 14.87 -1.20 -19.70
CA GLN A 248 15.23 -2.60 -19.45
C GLN A 248 14.08 -3.48 -18.94
N GLU A 249 13.01 -2.88 -18.41
CA GLU A 249 11.86 -3.54 -17.80
C GLU A 249 10.59 -3.47 -18.69
N GLU A 250 10.65 -2.75 -19.81
CA GLU A 250 9.55 -2.63 -20.80
C GLU A 250 9.31 -3.94 -21.57
N ALA A 251 10.32 -4.81 -21.68
CA ALA A 251 10.17 -6.11 -22.30
C ALA A 251 9.17 -6.97 -21.49
N ALA A 252 8.17 -7.52 -22.18
CA ALA A 252 7.22 -8.45 -21.57
C ALA A 252 7.99 -9.60 -20.88
N PRO A 253 7.61 -9.99 -19.66
CA PRO A 253 8.26 -11.10 -18.98
C PRO A 253 8.12 -12.37 -19.83
N SER A 254 9.18 -13.18 -19.90
CA SER A 254 9.06 -14.51 -20.50
C SER A 254 8.04 -15.34 -19.71
N ALA A 255 7.31 -16.23 -20.37
CA ALA A 255 6.35 -17.12 -19.72
C ALA A 255 6.99 -17.90 -18.55
N GLN A 256 8.26 -18.32 -18.71
CA GLN A 256 9.02 -19.00 -17.65
C GLN A 256 9.24 -18.09 -16.43
N ARG A 257 9.60 -16.81 -16.64
CA ARG A 257 9.77 -15.85 -15.54
C ARG A 257 8.45 -15.58 -14.84
N LEU A 258 7.37 -15.41 -15.60
CA LEU A 258 6.04 -15.16 -15.06
C LEU A 258 5.58 -16.32 -14.17
N GLN A 259 5.74 -17.55 -14.66
CA GLN A 259 5.44 -18.76 -13.89
C GLN A 259 6.31 -18.89 -12.62
N ALA A 260 7.59 -18.55 -12.69
CA ALA A 260 8.49 -18.58 -11.53
C ALA A 260 8.07 -17.55 -10.46
N LEU A 261 7.68 -16.34 -10.88
CA LEU A 261 7.15 -15.30 -10.00
C LEU A 261 5.84 -15.74 -9.35
N ALA A 262 4.87 -16.24 -10.13
CA ALA A 262 3.61 -16.76 -9.61
C ALA A 262 3.81 -17.90 -8.59
N THR A 263 4.77 -18.81 -8.88
CA THR A 263 5.13 -19.90 -7.96
C THR A 263 5.72 -19.38 -6.65
N PHE A 264 6.60 -18.38 -6.71
CA PHE A 264 7.15 -17.73 -5.52
C PHE A 264 6.05 -17.01 -4.73
N GLN A 265 5.17 -16.27 -5.40
CA GLN A 265 4.04 -15.53 -4.82
C GLN A 265 3.07 -16.47 -4.09
N ARG A 266 2.78 -17.65 -4.66
CA ARG A 266 1.99 -18.69 -3.98
C ARG A 266 2.67 -19.15 -2.70
N LYS A 267 3.95 -19.53 -2.77
CA LYS A 267 4.71 -20.01 -1.59
C LYS A 267 4.72 -19.00 -0.46
N VAL A 268 4.97 -17.73 -0.78
CA VAL A 268 5.08 -16.66 0.21
C VAL A 268 3.72 -16.30 0.82
N LEU A 269 2.64 -16.36 0.04
CA LEU A 269 1.26 -16.19 0.54
C LEU A 269 0.84 -17.36 1.44
N SER A 270 1.04 -18.61 1.01
CA SER A 270 0.76 -19.79 1.85
C SER A 270 1.59 -19.76 3.14
N HIS A 271 2.84 -19.30 3.08
CA HIS A 271 3.68 -19.13 4.26
C HIS A 271 3.12 -18.06 5.22
N ALA A 272 2.73 -16.90 4.71
CA ALA A 272 2.18 -15.81 5.51
C ALA A 272 0.90 -16.22 6.27
N LEU A 273 0.06 -17.08 5.70
CA LEU A 273 -1.16 -17.57 6.36
C LEU A 273 -0.92 -18.50 7.55
N ARG A 274 0.32 -18.98 7.75
CA ARG A 274 0.68 -19.88 8.86
C ARG A 274 0.91 -19.16 10.19
N PHE A 275 0.92 -17.83 10.21
CA PHE A 275 1.13 -17.07 11.44
C PHE A 275 -0.07 -17.23 12.40
N PRO A 276 0.15 -17.69 13.64
CA PRO A 276 -0.90 -18.25 14.49
C PRO A 276 -1.94 -17.23 14.97
N ALA A 277 -1.52 -15.97 15.13
CA ALA A 277 -2.36 -14.86 15.58
C ALA A 277 -2.87 -13.99 14.41
N LEU A 278 -2.64 -14.40 13.16
CA LEU A 278 -3.05 -13.64 11.98
C LEU A 278 -4.58 -13.44 11.99
N ARG A 279 -4.99 -12.19 11.78
CA ARG A 279 -6.39 -11.77 11.66
C ARG A 279 -6.69 -11.25 10.26
N ARG A 280 -5.79 -10.45 9.70
CA ARG A 280 -5.94 -9.88 8.36
C ARG A 280 -4.60 -9.87 7.61
N LEU A 281 -4.65 -10.28 6.35
CA LEU A 281 -3.53 -10.21 5.42
C LEU A 281 -3.95 -9.43 4.18
N VAL A 282 -3.09 -8.55 3.69
CA VAL A 282 -3.26 -7.92 2.39
C VAL A 282 -2.17 -8.38 1.45
N TYR A 283 -2.59 -9.03 0.36
CA TYR A 283 -1.74 -9.43 -0.75
C TYR A 283 -1.85 -8.40 -1.87
N SER A 284 -0.74 -7.94 -2.44
CA SER A 284 -0.76 -7.01 -3.56
C SER A 284 0.35 -7.24 -4.57
N THR A 285 0.09 -6.85 -5.83
CA THR A 285 1.12 -6.82 -6.86
C THR A 285 0.97 -5.60 -7.75
N CYS A 286 2.07 -5.24 -8.40
CA CYS A 286 2.18 -4.28 -9.49
C CYS A 286 1.91 -4.90 -10.88
N SER A 287 1.15 -6.01 -10.95
CA SER A 287 0.96 -6.81 -12.16
C SER A 287 -0.46 -6.75 -12.71
N LEU A 288 -0.58 -6.81 -14.03
CA LEU A 288 -1.83 -6.98 -14.76
C LEU A 288 -2.15 -8.47 -15.05
N HIS A 289 -1.18 -9.38 -14.91
CA HIS A 289 -1.34 -10.80 -15.25
C HIS A 289 -2.20 -11.52 -14.20
N GLN A 290 -3.22 -12.25 -14.65
CA GLN A 290 -4.06 -13.09 -13.77
C GLN A 290 -3.25 -14.15 -13.03
N GLU A 291 -2.20 -14.67 -13.68
CA GLU A 291 -1.29 -15.71 -13.16
C GLU A 291 -0.56 -15.29 -11.89
N GLU A 292 -0.27 -13.98 -11.73
CA GLU A 292 0.35 -13.41 -10.53
C GLU A 292 -0.69 -12.90 -9.51
N ASN A 293 -1.98 -12.95 -9.84
CA ASN A 293 -3.02 -12.24 -9.09
C ASN A 293 -4.09 -13.23 -8.62
N GLU A 294 -5.22 -13.32 -9.35
CA GLU A 294 -6.35 -14.15 -9.01
C GLU A 294 -5.96 -15.63 -8.90
N ASP A 295 -5.06 -16.12 -9.76
CA ASP A 295 -4.66 -17.53 -9.76
C ASP A 295 -3.85 -17.90 -8.51
N VAL A 296 -3.00 -16.98 -8.04
CA VAL A 296 -2.28 -17.12 -6.77
C VAL A 296 -3.28 -17.17 -5.62
N VAL A 297 -4.17 -16.17 -5.52
CA VAL A 297 -5.16 -16.09 -4.43
C VAL A 297 -6.07 -17.32 -4.39
N ARG A 298 -6.61 -17.72 -5.55
CA ARG A 298 -7.47 -18.91 -5.69
C ARG A 298 -6.76 -20.15 -5.15
N SER A 299 -5.54 -20.39 -5.62
CA SER A 299 -4.81 -21.60 -5.28
C SER A 299 -4.51 -21.72 -3.79
N VAL A 300 -4.14 -20.61 -3.14
CA VAL A 300 -3.84 -20.63 -1.70
C VAL A 300 -5.11 -20.80 -0.87
N LEU A 301 -6.23 -20.22 -1.29
CA LEU A 301 -7.52 -20.42 -0.62
C LEU A 301 -7.99 -21.88 -0.72
N GLU A 302 -7.83 -22.51 -1.88
CA GLU A 302 -8.13 -23.94 -2.09
C GLU A 302 -7.22 -24.83 -1.22
N GLU A 303 -5.91 -24.55 -1.18
CA GLU A 303 -4.94 -25.29 -0.35
C GLU A 303 -5.23 -25.17 1.16
N SER A 304 -5.76 -24.03 1.60
CA SER A 304 -6.08 -23.76 3.01
C SER A 304 -7.43 -24.34 3.47
N GLY A 305 -8.16 -25.02 2.57
CA GLY A 305 -9.52 -25.50 2.82
C GLY A 305 -10.52 -24.37 3.08
N SER A 306 -10.21 -23.15 2.64
CA SER A 306 -11.04 -21.97 2.87
C SER A 306 -12.25 -21.96 1.94
N THR A 307 -13.43 -21.63 2.48
CA THR A 307 -14.62 -21.42 1.63
C THR A 307 -14.57 -20.04 0.97
N PHE A 308 -14.80 -19.99 -0.34
CA PHE A 308 -15.08 -18.74 -1.06
C PHE A 308 -16.39 -18.14 -0.53
N ARG A 309 -16.30 -17.07 0.27
CA ARG A 309 -17.46 -16.26 0.65
C ARG A 309 -17.09 -14.80 0.57
N CYS A 310 -17.65 -14.06 -0.38
CA CYS A 310 -17.66 -12.61 -0.33
C CYS A 310 -18.57 -12.20 0.84
N GLY A 311 -17.97 -11.92 2.00
CA GLY A 311 -18.70 -11.42 3.15
C GLY A 311 -18.77 -9.91 3.12
N THR A 312 -19.98 -9.33 3.06
CA THR A 312 -20.21 -7.97 3.51
C THR A 312 -20.13 -7.95 5.04
N THR A 313 -19.49 -6.93 5.62
CA THR A 313 -19.53 -6.67 7.06
C THR A 313 -20.92 -6.18 7.46
N GLY A 314 -21.89 -7.10 7.54
CA GLY A 314 -23.26 -6.83 8.02
C GLY A 314 -24.34 -7.13 6.99
N GLY A 315 -24.84 -8.36 6.98
CA GLY A 315 -26.03 -8.76 6.22
C GLY A 315 -26.29 -10.27 6.33
N ARG A 316 -27.54 -10.67 6.55
CA ARG A 316 -27.96 -12.08 6.72
C ARG A 316 -27.68 -12.89 5.44
N SER A 317 -27.04 -14.03 5.62
CA SER A 317 -26.70 -15.01 4.58
C SER A 317 -27.85 -15.96 4.25
N VAL A 318 -27.99 -16.29 2.96
CA VAL A 318 -28.78 -17.43 2.46
C VAL A 318 -27.83 -18.62 2.27
N TRP A 319 -28.23 -19.79 2.78
CA TRP A 319 -27.42 -21.00 2.84
C TRP A 319 -27.61 -21.88 1.61
N GLY A 320 -26.52 -22.20 0.90
CA GLY A 320 -26.44 -23.36 0.01
C GLY A 320 -25.56 -24.42 0.67
N HIS A 321 -26.14 -25.58 1.01
CA HIS A 321 -25.42 -26.71 1.61
C HIS A 321 -24.89 -27.63 0.50
N SER A 322 -23.59 -27.90 0.50
CA SER A 322 -23.02 -29.12 -0.09
C SER A 322 -22.46 -29.98 1.04
N GLY A 323 -23.03 -31.19 1.18
CA GLY A 323 -22.79 -32.09 2.30
C GLY A 323 -21.40 -32.73 2.27
N GLY A 324 -20.80 -32.86 3.46
CA GLY A 324 -19.62 -33.68 3.74
C GLY A 324 -19.78 -34.33 5.12
N THR A 325 -19.56 -35.64 5.18
CA THR A 325 -19.66 -36.50 6.37
C THR A 325 -18.62 -36.17 7.46
N PRO A 326 -18.95 -36.28 8.75
CA PRO A 326 -18.03 -35.96 9.84
C PRO A 326 -17.24 -37.21 10.27
N GLY A 327 -15.90 -37.13 10.26
CA GLY A 327 -15.08 -38.19 10.84
C GLY A 327 -13.59 -38.02 10.60
N SER A 328 -12.92 -37.17 11.39
CA SER A 328 -11.53 -37.33 11.85
C SER A 328 -11.12 -36.09 12.66
N ALA A 329 -10.23 -36.27 13.64
CA ALA A 329 -9.81 -35.32 14.67
C ALA A 329 -9.60 -33.88 14.16
N LEU A 330 -10.31 -32.93 14.76
CA LEU A 330 -10.23 -31.50 14.46
C LEU A 330 -8.90 -30.92 14.96
N THR A 331 -7.88 -30.92 14.09
CA THR A 331 -6.89 -29.84 14.10
C THR A 331 -7.63 -28.54 13.84
N HIS A 332 -7.37 -27.49 14.64
CA HIS A 332 -7.95 -26.16 14.43
C HIS A 332 -7.52 -25.59 13.07
N ILE A 333 -8.24 -25.93 11.99
CA ILE A 333 -8.02 -25.34 10.67
C ILE A 333 -8.58 -23.92 10.72
N SER A 334 -7.68 -22.94 10.75
CA SER A 334 -8.06 -21.54 10.74
C SER A 334 -8.35 -21.11 9.31
N HIS A 335 -9.63 -21.09 8.94
CA HIS A 335 -10.04 -20.71 7.59
C HIS A 335 -9.89 -19.20 7.38
N HIS A 336 -9.23 -18.78 6.30
CA HIS A 336 -9.17 -17.38 5.87
C HIS A 336 -10.10 -17.16 4.69
N ARG A 337 -10.94 -16.12 4.72
CA ARG A 337 -11.83 -15.76 3.60
C ARG A 337 -11.35 -14.50 2.90
N LEU A 338 -11.70 -14.37 1.63
CA LEU A 338 -11.55 -13.12 0.89
C LEU A 338 -12.65 -12.13 1.31
N VAL A 339 -12.30 -10.85 1.45
CA VAL A 339 -13.21 -9.81 1.91
C VAL A 339 -13.42 -8.78 0.80
N ASP A 340 -14.67 -8.34 0.61
CA ASP A 340 -14.98 -7.18 -0.24
C ASP A 340 -14.51 -5.91 0.46
N ALA A 341 -13.20 -5.66 0.35
CA ALA A 341 -12.58 -4.48 0.87
C ALA A 341 -12.76 -3.35 -0.14
N PHE A 342 -13.28 -2.22 0.34
CA PHE A 342 -13.43 -0.98 -0.42
C PHE A 342 -14.45 -0.99 -1.58
N PRO A 343 -15.76 -1.12 -1.30
CA PRO A 343 -16.80 -1.18 -2.33
C PRO A 343 -16.88 0.03 -3.27
N SER A 344 -16.44 1.21 -2.81
CA SER A 344 -16.39 2.42 -3.65
C SER A 344 -15.29 2.38 -4.71
N TRP A 345 -14.37 1.42 -4.66
CA TRP A 345 -13.34 1.26 -5.69
C TRP A 345 -13.94 0.62 -6.96
N PRO A 346 -13.80 1.26 -8.14
CA PRO A 346 -14.59 0.90 -9.32
C PRO A 346 -14.12 -0.37 -10.03
N CYS A 347 -12.84 -0.73 -9.88
CA CYS A 347 -12.21 -1.80 -10.65
C CYS A 347 -12.00 -3.05 -9.79
N ARG A 348 -12.71 -4.13 -10.12
CA ARG A 348 -12.70 -5.39 -9.36
C ARG A 348 -11.78 -6.43 -9.99
N GLY A 349 -11.51 -7.52 -9.26
CA GLY A 349 -10.79 -8.69 -9.78
C GLY A 349 -11.47 -9.31 -10.99
N LEU A 350 -10.71 -10.05 -11.79
CA LEU A 350 -11.24 -10.79 -12.94
C LEU A 350 -12.14 -11.92 -12.44
N ALA A 351 -13.19 -12.26 -13.20
CA ALA A 351 -14.13 -13.34 -12.89
C ALA A 351 -13.51 -14.75 -13.09
N ALA A 352 -12.40 -15.00 -12.41
CA ALA A 352 -11.58 -16.19 -12.56
C ALA A 352 -12.02 -17.34 -11.62
N PHE A 353 -12.67 -17.00 -10.50
CA PHE A 353 -13.27 -17.92 -9.53
C PHE A 353 -14.38 -17.20 -8.73
N PRO A 354 -15.32 -17.91 -8.08
CA PRO A 354 -16.36 -17.28 -7.26
C PRO A 354 -15.78 -16.46 -6.10
N GLY A 355 -16.12 -15.18 -5.99
CA GLY A 355 -15.55 -14.28 -4.98
C GLY A 355 -14.34 -13.49 -5.49
N ALA A 356 -13.83 -13.74 -6.70
CA ALA A 356 -12.73 -12.94 -7.26
C ALA A 356 -13.10 -11.45 -7.42
N GLU A 357 -14.39 -11.14 -7.52
CA GLU A 357 -14.92 -9.78 -7.49
C GLU A 357 -14.61 -9.04 -6.18
N CYS A 358 -14.34 -9.74 -5.07
CA CYS A 358 -13.93 -9.11 -3.81
C CYS A 358 -12.49 -8.54 -3.88
N CYS A 359 -11.67 -8.97 -4.85
CA CYS A 359 -10.36 -8.38 -5.12
C CYS A 359 -10.49 -7.03 -5.84
N LEU A 360 -9.44 -6.22 -5.75
CA LEU A 360 -9.34 -4.93 -6.43
C LEU A 360 -8.30 -4.99 -7.54
N ARG A 361 -8.61 -4.37 -8.68
CA ARG A 361 -7.64 -4.07 -9.74
C ARG A 361 -7.53 -2.56 -9.92
N ALA A 362 -6.41 -2.12 -10.45
CA ALA A 362 -6.18 -0.73 -10.82
C ALA A 362 -5.55 -0.69 -12.21
N SER A 363 -5.77 0.39 -12.96
CA SER A 363 -5.13 0.60 -14.26
C SER A 363 -4.98 2.09 -14.57
N PRO A 364 -4.05 2.45 -15.46
CA PRO A 364 -3.88 3.85 -15.87
C PRO A 364 -5.13 4.45 -16.50
N THR A 365 -5.90 3.66 -17.25
CA THR A 365 -7.08 4.13 -17.97
C THR A 365 -8.30 4.29 -17.06
N ALA A 366 -8.53 3.33 -16.16
CA ALA A 366 -9.74 3.29 -15.35
C ALA A 366 -9.61 4.05 -14.03
N THR A 367 -8.45 3.96 -13.36
CA THR A 367 -8.25 4.52 -12.02
C THR A 367 -7.23 5.66 -11.98
N LEU A 368 -6.62 6.01 -13.12
CA LEU A 368 -5.51 6.97 -13.22
C LEU A 368 -4.39 6.65 -12.24
N THR A 369 -4.01 5.39 -12.12
CA THR A 369 -2.92 4.91 -11.27
C THR A 369 -2.02 3.97 -12.08
N HIS A 370 -0.96 3.46 -11.47
CA HIS A 370 -0.35 2.25 -12.02
C HIS A 370 -1.33 1.06 -12.04
N GLY A 371 -1.04 0.12 -12.93
CA GLY A 371 -1.65 -1.20 -12.91
C GLY A 371 -1.31 -1.92 -11.62
N PHE A 372 -2.33 -2.42 -10.92
CA PHE A 372 -2.16 -2.95 -9.57
C PHE A 372 -3.25 -3.98 -9.24
N PHE A 373 -2.96 -4.87 -8.30
CA PHE A 373 -3.89 -5.85 -7.76
C PHE A 373 -3.81 -5.88 -6.25
N VAL A 374 -4.96 -6.03 -5.57
CA VAL A 374 -5.03 -6.18 -4.11
C VAL A 374 -6.09 -7.22 -3.74
N ALA A 375 -5.74 -8.12 -2.83
CA ALA A 375 -6.66 -9.06 -2.19
C ALA A 375 -6.54 -8.94 -0.67
N VAL A 376 -7.69 -8.86 0.01
CA VAL A 376 -7.76 -8.77 1.48
C VAL A 376 -8.31 -10.08 2.04
N LEU A 377 -7.49 -10.77 2.82
CA LEU A 377 -7.85 -12.02 3.46
C LEU A 377 -8.04 -11.79 4.96
N GLU A 378 -9.13 -12.30 5.52
CA GLU A 378 -9.40 -12.26 6.95
C GLU A 378 -9.65 -13.65 7.52
N ARG A 379 -9.15 -13.90 8.73
CA ARG A 379 -9.45 -15.12 9.46
C ARG A 379 -10.94 -15.16 9.82
N HIS A 380 -11.58 -16.29 9.55
CA HIS A 380 -12.93 -16.58 10.00
C HIS A 380 -12.87 -16.87 11.50
N GLU A 381 -13.32 -15.92 12.32
CA GLU A 381 -13.66 -16.22 13.71
C GLU A 381 -15.06 -16.87 13.69
N ASP A 382 -15.13 -18.18 13.95
CA ASP A 382 -16.41 -18.80 14.32
C ASP A 382 -16.87 -18.09 15.59
N ARG A 383 -17.87 -17.21 15.47
CA ARG A 383 -18.58 -16.71 16.64
C ARG A 383 -19.22 -17.94 17.30
N ALA A 384 -18.54 -18.52 18.28
CA ALA A 384 -19.19 -19.29 19.32
C ALA A 384 -20.33 -18.40 19.83
N ALA A 385 -21.56 -18.86 19.63
CA ALA A 385 -22.74 -18.17 20.09
C ALA A 385 -22.52 -17.78 21.56
N ALA A 386 -22.63 -16.48 21.86
CA ALA A 386 -22.71 -16.04 23.24
C ALA A 386 -23.81 -16.88 23.90
N PRO A 387 -23.59 -17.46 25.10
CA PRO A 387 -24.66 -18.16 25.78
C PRO A 387 -25.77 -17.14 25.99
N SER A 388 -26.92 -17.41 25.36
CA SER A 388 -28.16 -16.67 25.57
C SER A 388 -28.45 -16.71 27.06
N SER A 389 -28.28 -15.58 27.74
CA SER A 389 -28.86 -15.36 29.04
C SER A 389 -30.38 -15.33 28.85
N SER A 390 -31.01 -16.46 29.12
CA SER A 390 -32.45 -16.54 29.37
C SER A 390 -32.76 -15.68 30.61
N PRO A 391 -33.81 -14.84 30.58
CA PRO A 391 -34.25 -14.13 31.78
C PRO A 391 -34.89 -15.15 32.72
N LEU A 392 -34.26 -15.36 33.88
CA LEU A 392 -34.88 -16.08 34.99
C LEU A 392 -36.15 -15.34 35.42
N ALA A 393 -37.23 -16.10 35.51
CA ALA A 393 -38.55 -15.68 35.95
C ALA A 393 -38.48 -15.00 37.32
N ALA A 394 -39.21 -13.88 37.45
CA ALA A 394 -39.50 -13.26 38.72
C ALA A 394 -40.49 -14.14 39.48
N GLU A 395 -40.05 -14.76 40.58
CA GLU A 395 -40.95 -15.24 41.62
C GLU A 395 -41.36 -14.05 42.49
N GLU A 396 -42.65 -13.74 42.44
CA GLU A 396 -43.33 -12.92 43.43
C GLU A 396 -43.40 -13.66 44.77
N ASN A 397 -43.05 -12.97 45.86
CA ASN A 397 -43.66 -13.27 47.15
C ASN A 397 -43.90 -11.95 47.92
N PRO A 398 -45.10 -11.73 48.51
CA PRO A 398 -45.51 -10.46 49.08
C PRO A 398 -45.27 -10.38 50.60
N GLN A 399 -45.49 -9.17 51.13
CA GLN A 399 -45.64 -8.79 52.55
C GLN A 399 -44.37 -8.29 53.26
N HIS A 400 -44.23 -6.97 53.40
CA HIS A 400 -44.67 -6.28 54.63
C HIS A 400 -44.70 -4.75 54.43
N LYS A 401 -45.79 -4.14 54.89
CA LYS A 401 -46.02 -2.69 54.96
C LYS A 401 -45.39 -2.10 56.24
N GLU A 402 -45.37 -0.76 56.25
CA GLU A 402 -45.07 0.22 57.33
C GLU A 402 -43.64 0.78 57.27
N GLY A 403 -43.38 2.10 57.24
CA GLY A 403 -44.19 3.32 57.30
C GLY A 403 -43.24 4.55 57.37
N MET A 404 -43.80 5.76 57.24
CA MET A 404 -43.22 7.10 57.52
C MET A 404 -42.02 7.59 56.68
N GLU A 405 -42.18 8.57 55.80
CA GLU A 405 -42.30 10.04 55.99
C GLU A 405 -40.97 10.82 56.13
N LEU A 406 -40.88 11.87 55.28
CA LEU A 406 -40.24 13.18 55.44
C LEU A 406 -38.70 13.31 55.35
N GLY A 407 -38.27 14.26 54.51
CA GLY A 407 -36.99 14.97 54.74
C GLY A 407 -36.25 15.49 53.51
N ALA A 408 -36.78 16.52 52.85
CA ALA A 408 -36.00 17.35 51.94
C ALA A 408 -34.99 18.22 52.73
N ALA A 409 -33.70 18.21 52.36
CA ALA A 409 -32.77 19.28 52.75
C ALA A 409 -31.62 19.49 51.75
N ARG A 410 -31.61 20.72 51.24
CA ARG A 410 -30.69 21.37 50.29
C ARG A 410 -29.58 22.08 51.07
N LYS A 411 -28.32 22.10 50.58
CA LYS A 411 -27.21 23.10 50.75
C LYS A 411 -25.86 22.38 50.58
N LYS A 412 -24.76 22.94 50.07
CA LYS A 412 -24.38 24.22 49.46
C LYS A 412 -22.95 24.04 48.87
N ARG A 413 -22.67 24.70 47.76
CA ARG A 413 -21.33 24.93 47.15
C ARG A 413 -20.34 25.59 48.13
N LYS A 414 -19.03 25.30 47.97
CA LYS A 414 -17.95 26.26 48.24
C LYS A 414 -16.78 26.08 47.24
N ARG A 415 -16.62 27.06 46.36
CA ARG A 415 -15.42 27.35 45.54
C ARG A 415 -14.38 28.03 46.45
N LYS A 416 -13.09 27.73 46.27
CA LYS A 416 -11.99 28.52 46.83
C LYS A 416 -11.11 29.03 45.68
N LYS A 417 -11.02 30.36 45.59
CA LYS A 417 -10.08 31.17 44.78
C LYS A 417 -8.68 31.11 45.41
N GLN A 418 -7.64 31.19 44.60
CA GLN A 418 -6.30 31.64 45.02
C GLN A 418 -5.76 32.59 43.94
N GLU A 419 -5.50 33.84 44.35
CA GLU A 419 -4.76 34.87 43.63
C GLU A 419 -3.40 35.05 44.31
N VAL A 420 -2.36 35.03 43.48
CA VAL A 420 -1.16 35.88 43.41
C VAL A 420 -0.49 36.36 44.71
N ALA A 421 0.80 36.02 44.81
CA ALA A 421 1.88 36.95 45.17
C ALA A 421 3.02 36.77 44.16
#